data_AF-A0A5N6AH61-F1
#
_entry.id   AF-A0A5N6AH61-F1
#
_cell.length_a   1.000
_cell.length_b   1.000
_cell.length_c   1.000
_cell.angle_alpha   90.00
_cell.angle_beta   90.00
_cell.angle_gamma   90.00
#
_symmetry.space_group_name_H-M   'P 1'
#
loop_
_entity.id
_entity.type
_entity.pdbx_description
1 polymer ?
#
loop_
_entity_poly.entity_id
_entity_poly.type
_entity_poly.pdbx_seq_one_letter_code
_entity_poly.pdbx_strand_id
1 'polypeptide(L)' 'MAVCLLLFVGGGAVVRLWSVPVAIAMCALAAVIPPVATIVANRRERDDRWWDEER' A
#
# COMPACT_ATOMS: atom_id res chain seq x y z
N MET A 1 7.00 -2.94 7.40
CA MET A 1 6.80 -4.35 6.97
C MET A 1 5.98 -5.13 7.98
N ALA A 2 6.47 -5.40 9.20
CA ALA A 2 5.76 -6.21 10.20
C ALA A 2 4.33 -5.70 10.53
N VAL A 3 4.16 -4.38 10.66
CA VAL A 3 2.85 -3.77 10.90
C VAL A 3 1.87 -3.98 9.73
N CYS A 4 2.35 -3.93 8.48
CA CYS A 4 1.52 -4.19 7.31
C CYS A 4 1.05 -5.65 7.26
N LEU A 5 1.93 -6.59 7.62
CA LEU A 5 1.59 -8.02 7.65
C LEU A 5 0.56 -8.32 8.75
N LEU A 6 0.69 -7.69 9.92
CA LEU A 6 -0.31 -7.80 10.98
C LEU A 6 -1.69 -7.29 10.55
N LEU A 7 -1.74 -6.15 9.85
CA LEU A 7 -2.98 -5.60 9.32
C LEU A 7 -3.60 -6.52 8.24
N PHE A 8 -2.79 -7.09 7.34
CA PHE A 8 -3.24 -8.00 6.29
C PHE A 8 -3.79 -9.32 6.87
N VAL A 9 -3.06 -9.94 7.80
CA VAL A 9 -3.48 -11.20 8.44
C VAL A 9 -4.68 -10.98 9.36
N GLY A 10 -4.69 -9.89 10.13
CA GLY A 10 -5.84 -9.50 10.95
C GLY A 10 -7.11 -9.28 10.11
N GLY A 11 -6.96 -8.68 8.93
CA GLY A 11 -8.01 -8.55 7.93
C GLY A 11 -8.53 -9.88 7.40
N GLY A 12 -7.65 -10.73 6.87
CA GLY A 12 -8.05 -12.00 6.25
C GLY A 12 -8.58 -13.05 7.25
N ALA A 13 -8.03 -13.11 8.46
CA ALA A 13 -8.37 -14.14 9.45
C ALA A 13 -9.58 -13.75 10.31
N VAL A 14 -9.71 -12.46 10.69
CA VAL A 14 -10.79 -12.01 11.58
C VAL A 14 -12.02 -11.56 10.79
N VAL A 15 -11.85 -10.93 9.61
CA VAL A 15 -12.98 -10.40 8.82
C VAL A 15 -13.70 -11.49 8.02
N ARG A 16 -13.01 -12.55 7.55
CA ARG A 16 -13.70 -13.61 6.77
C ARG A 16 -14.74 -14.37 7.58
N LEU A 17 -14.60 -14.44 8.91
CA LEU A 17 -15.59 -15.11 9.75
C LEU A 17 -16.93 -14.35 9.79
N TRP A 18 -16.94 -13.07 9.43
CA TRP A 18 -18.14 -12.22 9.36
C TRP A 18 -18.56 -11.87 7.94
N SER A 19 -17.62 -11.65 7.01
CA SER A 19 -17.96 -11.24 5.63
C SER A 19 -16.85 -11.56 4.62
N VAL A 20 -17.10 -12.56 3.79
CA VAL A 20 -16.26 -12.94 2.64
C VAL A 20 -16.02 -11.78 1.66
N PRO A 21 -17.03 -10.96 1.26
CA PRO A 21 -16.78 -9.87 0.31
C PRO A 21 -15.85 -8.78 0.87
N VAL A 22 -15.86 -8.52 2.18
CA VAL A 22 -14.95 -7.54 2.81
C VAL A 22 -13.51 -8.05 2.81
N ALA A 23 -13.30 -9.35 3.05
CA ALA A 23 -11.98 -9.97 2.96
C ALA A 23 -11.39 -9.85 1.54
N ILE A 24 -12.23 -10.06 0.51
CA ILE A 24 -11.81 -9.89 -0.89
C ILE A 24 -11.46 -8.43 -1.19
N ALA A 25 -12.29 -7.47 -0.75
CA ALA A 25 -12.02 -6.04 -0.92
C ALA A 25 -10.68 -5.62 -0.30
N MET A 26 -10.34 -6.18 0.87
CA MET A 26 -9.08 -5.88 1.55
C MET A 26 -7.86 -6.47 0.82
N CYS A 27 -7.94 -7.70 0.32
CA CYS A 27 -6.89 -8.28 -0.52
C CYS A 27 -6.68 -7.49 -1.82
N ALA A 28 -7.77 -7.07 -2.47
CA ALA A 28 -7.70 -6.27 -3.68
C ALA A 28 -7.07 -4.89 -3.42
N LEU A 29 -7.47 -4.20 -2.34
CA LEU A 29 -6.87 -2.92 -1.93
C LEU A 29 -5.38 -3.09 -1.63
N ALA A 30 -4.99 -4.14 -0.91
CA ALA A 30 -3.59 -4.44 -0.62
C ALA A 30 -2.76 -4.67 -1.89
N ALA A 31 -3.34 -5.30 -2.92
CA ALA A 31 -2.68 -5.49 -4.21
C ALA A 31 -2.58 -4.19 -5.05
N VAL A 32 -3.45 -3.21 -4.81
CA VAL A 32 -3.45 -1.91 -5.51
C VAL A 32 -2.45 -0.92 -4.90
N ILE A 33 -2.16 -1.01 -3.59
CA ILE A 33 -1.23 -0.09 -2.92
C ILE A 33 0.18 -0.09 -3.56
N PRO A 34 0.83 -1.24 -3.84
CA PRO A 34 2.15 -1.26 -4.47
C PRO A 34 2.20 -0.58 -5.86
N PRO A 35 1.34 -0.92 -6.84
CA PRO A 35 1.38 -0.27 -8.15
C PRO A 35 1.04 1.22 -8.08
N VAL A 36 0.13 1.64 -7.19
CA VAL A 36 -0.15 3.07 -7.01
C VAL A 36 1.07 3.79 -6.44
N ALA A 37 1.73 3.21 -5.44
CA ALA A 37 2.96 3.77 -4.88
C ALA A 37 4.06 3.90 -5.94
N THR A 38 4.25 2.90 -6.80
CA THR A 38 5.27 2.97 -7.87
C THR A 38 4.89 3.97 -8.96
N ILE A 39 3.62 4.08 -9.34
CA ILE A 39 3.15 5.09 -10.30
C ILE A 39 3.37 6.50 -9.74
N VAL A 40 2.96 6.77 -8.49
CA VAL A 40 3.11 8.08 -7.86
C VAL A 40 4.59 8.45 -7.71
N ALA A 41 5.43 7.49 -7.29
CA ALA A 41 6.88 7.71 -7.19
C ALA A 41 7.53 8.02 -8.55
N ASN A 42 7.10 7.35 -9.63
CA ASN A 42 7.61 7.61 -10.98
C ASN A 42 7.01 8.86 -11.65
N ARG A 43 5.84 9.32 -11.18
CA ARG A 43 5.17 10.55 -11.65
C ARG A 43 5.76 11.81 -11.01
N ARG A 44 6.35 11.68 -9.82
CA ARG A 44 7.13 12.74 -9.18
C ARG A 44 8.24 13.13 -10.15
N GLU A 45 8.26 14.41 -10.53
CA GLU A 45 9.03 14.92 -11.67
C GLU A 45 10.52 14.57 -11.56
N ARG A 46 11.19 14.30 -12.70
CA ARG A 46 12.65 14.05 -12.78
C ARG A 46 13.49 15.15 -12.10
N ASP A 47 12.90 16.33 -11.91
CA ASP A 47 13.52 17.54 -11.39
C ASP A 47 13.25 17.80 -9.90
N ASP A 48 12.69 16.84 -9.16
CA ASP A 48 12.66 16.91 -7.70
C ASP A 48 14.08 16.75 -7.15
N ARG A 49 14.79 17.87 -7.14
CA ARG A 49 16.10 18.10 -6.55
C ARG A 49 15.97 18.04 -5.03
N TRP A 50 15.80 16.83 -4.51
CA TRP A 50 15.80 16.56 -3.06
C TRP A 50 17.15 16.88 -2.39
N TRP A 51 18.17 17.13 -3.20
CA TRP A 51 19.51 17.58 -2.86
C TRP A 51 19.84 18.92 -3.53
N ASP A 52 18.86 19.83 -3.68
CA ASP A 52 19.17 21.22 -4.05
C ASP A 52 20.28 21.74 -3.12
N GLU A 53 21.45 21.97 -3.72
CA GLU A 53 22.74 22.19 -3.09
C GLU A 53 22.72 23.45 -2.21
N GLU A 54 22.95 23.30 -0.89
CA GLU A 54 23.46 24.40 -0.08
C GLU A 54 25.00 24.42 -0.18
N ARG A 55 25.52 25.60 -0.55
CA ARG A 55 26.92 25.92 -0.85
C ARG A 55 27.99 25.30 0.06
#